data_AF-A0A4V3WEL2-F1
#
_entry.id   AF-A0A4V3WEL2-F1
#
_cell.length_a   1.000
_cell.length_b   1.000
_cell.length_c   1.000
_cell.angle_alpha   90.00
_cell.angle_beta   90.00
_cell.angle_gamma   90.00
#
_symmetry.space_group_name_H-M   'P 1'
#
loop_
_entity.id
_entity.type
_entity.pdbx_description
1 polymer ?
#
loop_
_entity_poly.entity_id
_entity_poly.type
_entity_poly.pdbx_seq_one_letter_code
_entity_poly.pdbx_strand_id
1 'polypeptide(L)'
;MNRGKTALVTGASSGFGLLIALELARRGYRVAASMRSPEKGTELLRLAEQEGLRPQIEIVRLDVTDPASVAAAAQAVLARCGGRLDVLVNNAGTAVGGFIEEVPTEAWREQLETNFFGLVAVTRAFLPAMRLQAGGRIIQIGSVSGLMGMPGFGPYAASKFAVEGFSESLRHEVARYGIGVALVEPGSFRTAIWDKGLSAMHSRPGPESPYRAELDALLAYVKRTADTAPDPQQVADLVGRLADSRKLRRLRYPVGRGARLLRPGSALLPWALLEATIRRALRPRKR
;
A
#
# COMPACT_ATOMS: atom_id res chain seq x y z
N MET A 1 -21.30 16.64 1.72
CA MET A 1 -21.48 15.19 1.51
C MET A 1 -21.00 14.85 0.11
N ASN A 2 -20.11 13.86 -0.08
CA ASN A 2 -19.57 13.50 -1.40
C ASN A 2 -20.49 12.60 -2.24
N ARG A 3 -21.82 12.72 -2.06
CA ARG A 3 -22.79 11.87 -2.77
C ARG A 3 -22.57 11.98 -4.27
N GLY A 4 -22.33 10.84 -4.91
CA GLY A 4 -22.10 10.75 -6.36
C GLY A 4 -20.64 10.80 -6.80
N LYS A 5 -19.68 11.09 -5.90
CA LYS A 5 -18.26 10.95 -6.23
C LYS A 5 -17.83 9.49 -6.23
N THR A 6 -16.85 9.16 -7.07
CA THR A 6 -16.44 7.77 -7.31
C THR A 6 -15.02 7.52 -6.87
N ALA A 7 -14.79 6.35 -6.28
CA ALA A 7 -13.47 5.93 -5.81
C ALA A 7 -13.14 4.52 -6.29
N LEU A 8 -11.89 4.28 -6.67
CA LEU A 8 -11.34 2.94 -6.88
C LEU A 8 -10.33 2.65 -5.78
N VAL A 9 -10.45 1.49 -5.15
CA VAL A 9 -9.46 0.99 -4.18
C VAL A 9 -8.92 -0.35 -4.70
N THR A 10 -7.61 -0.45 -4.90
CA THR A 10 -6.97 -1.71 -5.31
C THR A 10 -6.61 -2.58 -4.12
N GLY A 11 -6.77 -3.90 -4.23
CA GLY A 11 -6.46 -4.83 -3.13
C GLY A 11 -7.41 -4.68 -1.93
N ALA A 12 -8.71 -4.52 -2.16
CA ALA A 12 -9.71 -4.22 -1.13
C ALA A 12 -10.25 -5.44 -0.37
N SER A 13 -9.72 -6.65 -0.60
CA SER A 13 -10.23 -7.88 0.03
C SER A 13 -9.85 -8.02 1.50
N SER A 14 -8.83 -7.30 1.99
CA SER A 14 -8.37 -7.37 3.39
C SER A 14 -7.51 -6.15 3.76
N GLY A 15 -7.11 -6.07 5.04
CA GLY A 15 -6.15 -5.08 5.52
C GLY A 15 -6.58 -3.64 5.27
N PHE A 16 -5.63 -2.77 4.89
CA PHE A 16 -5.91 -1.36 4.63
C PHE A 16 -6.93 -1.15 3.52
N GLY A 17 -6.85 -1.91 2.41
CA GLY A 17 -7.75 -1.74 1.28
C GLY A 17 -9.22 -1.93 1.66
N LEU A 18 -9.52 -2.94 2.47
CA LEU A 18 -10.85 -3.19 3.00
C LEU A 18 -11.34 -2.00 3.84
N LEU A 19 -10.53 -1.56 4.81
CA LEU A 19 -10.89 -0.46 5.71
C LEU A 19 -11.04 0.87 4.96
N ILE A 20 -10.18 1.12 3.97
CA ILE A 20 -10.25 2.29 3.10
C ILE A 20 -11.54 2.27 2.28
N ALA A 21 -11.94 1.11 1.74
CA ALA A 21 -13.18 0.99 0.98
C ALA A 21 -14.41 1.31 1.85
N LEU A 22 -14.47 0.78 3.07
CA LEU A 22 -15.53 1.11 4.03
C LEU A 22 -15.49 2.60 4.40
N GLU A 23 -14.33 3.15 4.72
CA GLU A 23 -14.18 4.55 5.12
C GLU A 23 -14.60 5.52 4.01
N LEU A 24 -14.27 5.24 2.74
CA LEU A 24 -14.73 6.04 1.62
C LEU A 24 -16.24 5.91 1.42
N ALA A 25 -16.81 4.72 1.59
CA ALA A 25 -18.26 4.52 1.54
C ALA A 25 -18.99 5.31 2.63
N ARG A 26 -18.47 5.32 3.88
CA ARG A 26 -18.99 6.15 5.00
C ARG A 26 -19.00 7.64 4.64
N ARG A 27 -18.02 8.10 3.87
CA ARG A 27 -17.90 9.50 3.40
C ARG A 27 -18.80 9.85 2.23
N GLY A 28 -19.57 8.90 1.72
CA GLY A 28 -20.52 9.14 0.63
C GLY A 28 -20.03 8.77 -0.76
N TYR A 29 -18.84 8.18 -0.90
CA TYR A 29 -18.32 7.76 -2.20
C TYR A 29 -18.97 6.46 -2.68
N ARG A 30 -19.16 6.35 -4.00
CA ARG A 30 -19.40 5.07 -4.68
C ARG A 30 -18.03 4.42 -4.92
N VAL A 31 -17.78 3.30 -4.25
CA VAL A 31 -16.48 2.64 -4.20
C VAL A 31 -16.48 1.40 -5.08
N ALA A 32 -15.65 1.42 -6.12
CA ALA A 32 -15.16 0.22 -6.77
C ALA A 32 -14.06 -0.40 -5.89
N ALA A 33 -14.42 -1.42 -5.11
CA ALA A 33 -13.51 -2.17 -4.26
C ALA A 33 -12.93 -3.33 -5.06
N SER A 34 -11.71 -3.15 -5.56
CA SER A 34 -11.14 -4.10 -6.51
C SER A 34 -10.18 -5.10 -5.88
N MET A 35 -10.17 -6.31 -6.43
CA MET A 35 -9.35 -7.42 -5.96
C MET A 35 -9.13 -8.44 -7.08
N ARG A 36 -8.01 -9.17 -7.03
CA ARG A 36 -7.70 -10.23 -8.01
C ARG A 36 -8.74 -11.36 -8.00
N SER A 37 -9.21 -11.69 -6.80
CA SER A 37 -10.13 -12.78 -6.47
C SER A 37 -11.42 -12.21 -5.84
N PRO A 38 -12.46 -11.88 -6.62
CA PRO A 38 -13.71 -11.32 -6.12
C PRO A 38 -14.37 -12.12 -4.99
N GLU A 39 -14.22 -13.45 -5.01
CA GLU A 39 -14.70 -14.37 -3.99
C GLU A 39 -14.11 -14.11 -2.59
N LYS A 40 -12.97 -13.42 -2.49
CA LYS A 40 -12.36 -13.03 -1.22
C LYS A 40 -12.93 -11.72 -0.64
N GLY A 41 -13.91 -11.11 -1.30
CA GLY A 41 -14.55 -9.88 -0.85
C GLY A 41 -15.69 -10.09 0.16
N THR A 42 -15.94 -11.33 0.60
CA THR A 42 -17.04 -11.68 1.52
C THR A 42 -17.01 -10.86 2.80
N GLU A 43 -15.84 -10.71 3.42
CA GLU A 43 -15.70 -9.95 4.67
C GLU A 43 -16.00 -8.45 4.47
N LEU A 44 -15.53 -7.86 3.36
CA LEU A 44 -15.85 -6.48 3.01
C LEU A 44 -17.36 -6.29 2.86
N LEU A 45 -18.04 -7.20 2.15
CA LEU A 45 -19.49 -7.12 1.96
C LEU A 45 -20.25 -7.31 3.26
N ARG A 46 -19.81 -8.23 4.12
CA ARG A 46 -20.40 -8.49 5.44
C ARG A 46 -20.36 -7.23 6.31
N LEU A 47 -19.20 -6.58 6.39
CA LEU A 47 -19.03 -5.34 7.15
C LEU A 47 -19.81 -4.18 6.53
N ALA A 48 -19.82 -4.07 5.20
CA ALA A 48 -20.59 -3.05 4.50
C ALA A 48 -22.10 -3.20 4.74
N GLU A 49 -22.62 -4.42 4.81
CA GLU A 49 -24.02 -4.69 5.14
C GLU A 49 -24.35 -4.26 6.58
N GLN A 50 -23.50 -4.63 7.54
CA GLN A 50 -23.66 -4.28 8.95
C GLN A 50 -23.70 -2.77 9.19
N GLU A 51 -23.03 -2.00 8.35
CA GLU A 51 -22.97 -0.53 8.43
C GLU A 51 -23.95 0.18 7.48
N GLY A 52 -24.78 -0.55 6.72
CA GLY A 52 -25.72 0.04 5.75
C GLY A 52 -25.02 0.69 4.53
N LEU A 53 -23.77 0.31 4.27
CA LEU A 53 -22.91 0.84 3.19
C LEU A 53 -22.95 -0.03 1.93
N ARG A 54 -23.65 -1.17 1.94
CA ARG A 54 -23.70 -2.11 0.81
C ARG A 54 -24.02 -1.46 -0.56
N PRO A 55 -24.95 -0.49 -0.68
CA PRO A 55 -25.25 0.17 -1.96
C PRO A 55 -24.10 1.02 -2.50
N GLN A 56 -23.15 1.40 -1.65
CA GLN A 56 -22.01 2.26 -2.00
C GLN A 56 -20.80 1.45 -2.49
N ILE A 57 -20.77 0.13 -2.26
CA ILE A 57 -19.59 -0.71 -2.54
C ILE A 57 -19.90 -1.73 -3.64
N GLU A 58 -19.08 -1.70 -4.68
CA GLU A 58 -19.10 -2.66 -5.78
C GLU A 58 -17.77 -3.42 -5.82
N ILE A 59 -17.82 -4.76 -5.85
CA ILE A 59 -16.62 -5.55 -6.07
C ILE A 59 -16.27 -5.54 -7.56
N VAL A 60 -15.01 -5.25 -7.87
CA VAL A 60 -14.48 -5.28 -9.25
C VAL A 60 -13.30 -6.25 -9.31
N ARG A 61 -13.32 -7.17 -10.28
CA ARG A 61 -12.14 -8.00 -10.57
C ARG A 61 -11.04 -7.12 -11.17
N LEU A 62 -9.89 -7.06 -10.51
CA LEU A 62 -8.70 -6.35 -10.98
C LEU A 62 -7.47 -7.12 -10.49
N ASP A 63 -6.79 -7.78 -11.42
CA ASP A 63 -5.40 -8.18 -11.21
C ASP A 63 -4.49 -7.08 -11.76
N VAL A 64 -3.69 -6.47 -10.88
CA VAL A 64 -2.83 -5.34 -11.26
C VAL A 64 -1.64 -5.77 -12.11
N THR A 65 -1.29 -7.06 -12.10
CA THR A 65 -0.19 -7.61 -12.90
C THR A 65 -0.63 -8.07 -14.29
N ASP A 66 -1.94 -8.04 -14.59
CA ASP A 66 -2.49 -8.42 -15.89
C ASP A 66 -3.02 -7.18 -16.63
N PRO A 67 -2.34 -6.76 -17.72
CA PRO A 67 -2.78 -5.61 -18.52
C PRO A 67 -4.22 -5.72 -19.04
N ALA A 68 -4.69 -6.93 -19.39
CA ALA A 68 -6.05 -7.14 -19.87
C ALA A 68 -7.06 -6.95 -18.73
N SER A 69 -6.75 -7.45 -17.53
CA SER A 69 -7.56 -7.22 -16.34
C SER A 69 -7.63 -5.73 -15.98
N VAL A 70 -6.51 -5.00 -16.06
CA VAL A 70 -6.47 -3.54 -15.81
C VAL A 70 -7.34 -2.80 -16.82
N ALA A 71 -7.22 -3.11 -18.11
CA ALA A 71 -8.01 -2.46 -19.16
C ALA A 71 -9.51 -2.71 -18.98
N ALA A 72 -9.90 -3.97 -18.74
CA ALA A 72 -11.29 -4.35 -18.53
C ALA A 72 -11.89 -3.68 -17.28
N ALA A 73 -11.16 -3.65 -16.17
CA ALA A 73 -11.61 -2.99 -14.94
C ALA A 73 -11.73 -1.46 -15.14
N ALA A 74 -10.79 -0.83 -15.84
CA ALA A 74 -10.86 0.60 -16.12
C ALA A 74 -12.09 0.96 -16.96
N GLN A 75 -12.36 0.20 -18.02
CA GLN A 75 -13.57 0.37 -18.83
C GLN A 75 -14.84 0.19 -17.99
N ALA A 76 -14.92 -0.89 -17.20
CA ALA A 76 -16.10 -1.20 -16.40
C ALA A 76 -16.36 -0.16 -15.30
N VAL A 77 -15.32 0.32 -14.61
CA VAL A 77 -15.43 1.36 -13.58
C VAL A 77 -15.83 2.69 -14.21
N LEU A 78 -15.16 3.13 -15.27
CA LEU A 78 -15.45 4.41 -15.90
C LEU A 78 -16.86 4.44 -16.53
N ALA A 79 -17.31 3.35 -17.15
CA ALA A 79 -18.67 3.26 -17.70
C ALA A 79 -19.74 3.47 -16.62
N ARG A 80 -19.57 2.85 -15.44
CA ARG A 80 -20.52 2.98 -14.32
C ARG A 80 -20.46 4.32 -13.60
N CYS A 81 -19.34 5.02 -13.74
CA CYS A 81 -19.05 6.28 -13.06
C CYS A 81 -19.24 7.51 -13.97
N GLY A 82 -19.88 7.35 -15.14
CA GLY A 82 -20.10 8.45 -16.09
C GLY A 82 -18.81 9.01 -16.69
N GLY A 83 -17.80 8.15 -16.87
CA GLY A 83 -16.49 8.51 -17.42
C GLY A 83 -15.54 9.20 -16.44
N ARG A 84 -15.86 9.22 -15.13
CA ARG A 84 -15.12 9.97 -14.11
C ARG A 84 -14.60 9.10 -12.99
N LEU A 85 -13.50 9.54 -12.37
CA LEU A 85 -12.94 8.92 -11.16
C LEU A 85 -12.41 10.00 -10.22
N ASP A 86 -13.07 10.26 -9.10
CA ASP A 86 -12.65 11.31 -8.17
C ASP A 86 -11.46 10.90 -7.30
N VAL A 87 -11.38 9.61 -6.93
CA VAL A 87 -10.33 9.08 -6.06
C VAL A 87 -9.79 7.75 -6.61
N LEU A 88 -8.49 7.68 -6.82
CA LEU A 88 -7.77 6.44 -7.07
C LEU A 88 -6.89 6.13 -5.86
N VAL A 89 -7.14 5.00 -5.19
CA VAL A 89 -6.28 4.48 -4.13
C VAL A 89 -5.54 3.24 -4.64
N ASN A 90 -4.25 3.39 -4.91
CA ASN A 90 -3.37 2.26 -5.21
C ASN A 90 -2.87 1.67 -3.90
N ASN A 91 -3.53 0.59 -3.48
CA ASN A 91 -3.24 -0.12 -2.23
C ASN A 91 -2.74 -1.56 -2.46
N ALA A 92 -3.09 -2.18 -3.59
CA ALA A 92 -2.67 -3.55 -3.90
C ALA A 92 -1.16 -3.71 -3.71
N GLY A 93 -0.78 -4.75 -2.96
CA GLY A 93 0.62 -5.06 -2.71
C GLY A 93 0.83 -6.34 -1.92
N THR A 94 2.03 -6.89 -2.06
CA THR A 94 2.55 -8.06 -1.37
C THR A 94 3.89 -7.71 -0.70
N ALA A 95 4.36 -8.60 0.17
CA ALA A 95 5.66 -8.49 0.81
C ALA A 95 6.41 -9.82 0.69
N VAL A 96 7.46 -9.81 -0.12
CA VAL A 96 8.46 -10.87 -0.23
C VAL A 96 9.57 -10.55 0.77
N GLY A 97 9.80 -11.48 1.69
CA GLY A 97 10.91 -11.42 2.64
C GLY A 97 11.95 -12.51 2.37
N GLY A 98 13.16 -12.28 2.88
CA GLY A 98 14.33 -13.14 2.75
C GLY A 98 15.63 -12.33 2.64
N PHE A 99 16.76 -13.00 2.86
CA PHE A 99 18.08 -12.40 2.70
C PHE A 99 18.49 -12.36 1.23
N ILE A 100 19.30 -11.36 0.86
CA ILE A 100 19.49 -10.95 -0.54
C ILE A 100 19.89 -12.11 -1.46
N GLU A 101 20.87 -12.94 -1.06
CA GLU A 101 21.36 -14.08 -1.86
C GLU A 101 20.49 -15.34 -1.76
N GLU A 102 19.49 -15.36 -0.87
CA GLU A 102 18.58 -16.50 -0.69
C GLU A 102 17.19 -16.28 -1.32
N VAL A 103 16.88 -15.04 -1.73
CA VAL A 103 15.65 -14.74 -2.46
C VAL A 103 15.87 -14.98 -3.95
N PRO A 104 15.12 -15.90 -4.60
CA PRO A 104 15.21 -16.13 -6.04
C PRO A 104 14.82 -14.88 -6.84
N THR A 105 15.48 -14.65 -7.97
CA THR A 105 15.24 -13.48 -8.84
C THR A 105 13.76 -13.35 -9.25
N GLU A 106 13.08 -14.47 -9.43
CA GLU A 106 11.66 -14.54 -9.79
C GLU A 106 10.79 -13.89 -8.70
N ALA A 107 11.09 -14.13 -7.42
CA ALA A 107 10.38 -13.51 -6.30
C ALA A 107 10.65 -12.00 -6.22
N TRP A 108 11.86 -11.54 -6.61
CA TRP A 108 12.12 -10.10 -6.79
C TRP A 108 11.24 -9.50 -7.89
N ARG A 109 11.11 -10.19 -9.03
CA ARG A 109 10.24 -9.73 -10.13
C ARG A 109 8.79 -9.66 -9.68
N GLU A 110 8.24 -10.73 -9.11
CA GLU A 110 6.85 -10.77 -8.62
C GLU A 110 6.54 -9.63 -7.63
N GLN A 111 7.49 -9.35 -6.74
CA GLN A 111 7.37 -8.24 -5.79
C GLN A 111 7.22 -6.89 -6.51
N LEU A 112 8.02 -6.63 -7.54
CA LEU A 112 7.98 -5.39 -8.32
C LEU A 112 6.77 -5.35 -9.27
N GLU A 113 6.41 -6.48 -9.87
CA GLU A 113 5.22 -6.61 -10.73
C GLU A 113 3.97 -6.16 -9.99
N THR A 114 3.78 -6.63 -8.75
CA THR A 114 2.58 -6.26 -7.98
C THR A 114 2.68 -4.84 -7.42
N ASN A 115 3.74 -4.52 -6.67
CA ASN A 115 3.80 -3.29 -5.88
C ASN A 115 4.12 -2.04 -6.71
N PHE A 116 4.81 -2.19 -7.84
CA PHE A 116 5.29 -1.08 -8.66
C PHE A 116 4.64 -1.08 -10.04
N PHE A 117 4.90 -2.08 -10.88
CA PHE A 117 4.39 -2.07 -12.25
C PHE A 117 2.86 -2.10 -12.30
N GLY A 118 2.22 -2.87 -11.42
CA GLY A 118 0.76 -2.87 -11.30
C GLY A 118 0.18 -1.54 -10.85
N LEU A 119 0.82 -0.85 -9.90
CA LEU A 119 0.46 0.50 -9.49
C LEU A 119 0.59 1.50 -10.65
N VAL A 120 1.66 1.40 -11.43
CA VAL A 120 1.88 2.24 -12.63
C VAL A 120 0.81 1.94 -13.68
N ALA A 121 0.51 0.68 -13.96
CA ALA A 121 -0.48 0.25 -14.94
C ALA A 121 -1.88 0.78 -14.61
N VAL A 122 -2.33 0.59 -13.37
CA VAL A 122 -3.62 1.11 -12.90
C VAL A 122 -3.65 2.64 -12.98
N THR A 123 -2.60 3.31 -12.50
CA THR A 123 -2.52 4.77 -12.59
C THR A 123 -2.65 5.26 -14.03
N ARG A 124 -1.92 4.65 -14.97
CA ARG A 124 -1.97 4.99 -16.40
C ARG A 124 -3.35 4.75 -17.02
N ALA A 125 -4.07 3.72 -16.58
CA ALA A 125 -5.38 3.40 -17.12
C ALA A 125 -6.46 4.45 -16.75
N PHE A 126 -6.38 5.03 -15.54
CA PHE A 126 -7.36 6.02 -15.08
C PHE A 126 -6.94 7.48 -15.28
N LEU A 127 -5.64 7.74 -15.42
CA LEU A 127 -5.12 9.11 -15.52
C LEU A 127 -5.72 9.93 -16.67
N PRO A 128 -5.98 9.40 -17.88
CA PRO A 128 -6.63 10.17 -18.95
C PRO A 128 -8.01 10.71 -18.56
N ALA A 129 -8.85 9.89 -17.91
CA ALA A 129 -10.16 10.31 -17.43
C ALA A 129 -10.02 11.38 -16.33
N MET A 130 -9.09 11.18 -15.40
CA MET A 130 -8.80 12.15 -14.34
C MET A 130 -8.28 13.49 -14.89
N ARG A 131 -7.50 13.45 -15.97
CA ARG A 131 -6.99 14.63 -16.67
C ARG A 131 -8.11 15.39 -17.37
N LEU A 132 -9.00 14.68 -18.08
CA LEU A 132 -10.13 15.29 -18.79
C LEU A 132 -11.13 15.97 -17.83
N GLN A 133 -11.38 15.38 -16.66
CA GLN A 133 -12.23 16.02 -15.64
C GLN A 133 -11.55 17.21 -14.92
N ALA A 134 -10.26 17.47 -15.17
CA ALA A 134 -9.46 18.50 -14.52
C ALA A 134 -9.51 18.45 -12.97
N GLY A 135 -9.41 17.25 -12.40
CA GLY A 135 -9.45 17.07 -10.96
C GLY A 135 -9.30 15.63 -10.50
N GLY A 136 -9.32 15.44 -9.18
CA GLY A 136 -9.27 14.13 -8.53
C GLY A 136 -8.08 13.94 -7.59
N ARG A 137 -8.03 12.78 -6.94
CA ARG A 137 -7.01 12.40 -5.96
C ARG A 137 -6.42 11.05 -6.32
N ILE A 138 -5.10 10.97 -6.41
CA ILE A 138 -4.35 9.72 -6.50
C ILE A 138 -3.64 9.53 -5.16
N ILE A 139 -3.98 8.46 -4.47
CA ILE A 139 -3.45 8.15 -3.14
C ILE A 139 -2.70 6.83 -3.25
N GLN A 140 -1.39 6.92 -3.05
CA GLN A 140 -0.46 5.81 -3.14
C GLN A 140 -0.19 5.28 -1.72
N ILE A 141 -0.41 3.99 -1.50
CA ILE A 141 -0.08 3.36 -0.21
C ILE A 141 1.37 2.88 -0.25
N GLY A 142 2.25 3.73 0.27
CA GLY A 142 3.67 3.47 0.44
C GLY A 142 3.96 2.63 1.68
N SER A 143 5.10 2.89 2.31
CA SER A 143 5.55 2.25 3.55
C SER A 143 6.75 3.01 4.09
N VAL A 144 7.01 2.94 5.39
CA VAL A 144 8.32 3.35 5.94
C VAL A 144 9.50 2.57 5.31
N SER A 145 9.26 1.38 4.74
CA SER A 145 10.26 0.64 3.96
C SER A 145 10.59 1.28 2.61
N GLY A 146 9.85 2.31 2.18
CA GLY A 146 10.22 3.19 1.06
C GLY A 146 11.20 4.30 1.46
N LEU A 147 11.49 4.45 2.76
CA LEU A 147 12.39 5.47 3.30
C LEU A 147 13.69 4.89 3.85
N MET A 148 13.66 3.63 4.28
CA MET A 148 14.84 2.90 4.75
C MET A 148 14.73 1.41 4.45
N GLY A 149 15.86 0.80 4.09
CA GLY A 149 15.98 -0.64 3.98
C GLY A 149 16.14 -1.29 5.36
N MET A 150 15.44 -2.40 5.55
CA MET A 150 15.62 -3.28 6.71
C MET A 150 16.12 -4.65 6.20
N PRO A 151 17.09 -5.28 6.89
CA PRO A 151 17.50 -6.64 6.58
C PRO A 151 16.30 -7.60 6.49
N GLY A 152 16.35 -8.51 5.53
CA GLY A 152 15.26 -9.46 5.25
C GLY A 152 14.09 -8.90 4.43
N PHE A 153 14.08 -7.61 4.08
CA PHE A 153 13.01 -6.97 3.30
C PHE A 153 13.51 -6.32 2.01
N GLY A 154 14.65 -6.75 1.46
CA GLY A 154 15.26 -6.18 0.25
C GLY A 154 14.28 -5.98 -0.92
N PRO A 155 13.58 -7.04 -1.39
CA PRO A 155 12.62 -6.93 -2.48
C PRO A 155 11.49 -5.95 -2.18
N TYR A 156 10.90 -6.07 -0.99
CA TYR A 156 9.78 -5.22 -0.57
C TYR A 156 10.21 -3.75 -0.48
N ALA A 157 11.34 -3.46 0.17
CA ALA A 157 11.88 -2.12 0.30
C ALA A 157 12.16 -1.52 -1.09
N ALA A 158 12.85 -2.25 -1.98
CA ALA A 158 13.11 -1.79 -3.34
C ALA A 158 11.82 -1.39 -4.06
N SER A 159 10.75 -2.19 -3.95
CA SER A 159 9.46 -1.85 -4.54
C SER A 159 8.84 -0.57 -3.95
N LYS A 160 8.98 -0.33 -2.64
CA LYS A 160 8.41 0.84 -1.98
C LYS A 160 9.22 2.11 -2.25
N PHE A 161 10.54 2.02 -2.39
CA PHE A 161 11.38 3.12 -2.90
C PHE A 161 11.02 3.47 -4.35
N ALA A 162 10.70 2.50 -5.20
CA ALA A 162 10.23 2.78 -6.57
C ALA A 162 8.90 3.56 -6.58
N VAL A 163 7.97 3.22 -5.67
CA VAL A 163 6.71 3.95 -5.50
C VAL A 163 6.93 5.40 -5.06
N GLU A 164 7.91 5.67 -4.19
CA GLU A 164 8.31 7.03 -3.78
C GLU A 164 8.68 7.89 -5.00
N GLY A 165 9.65 7.43 -5.80
CA GLY A 165 10.14 8.15 -6.97
C GLY A 165 9.05 8.35 -8.03
N PHE A 166 8.23 7.33 -8.29
CA PHE A 166 7.10 7.46 -9.22
C PHE A 166 6.07 8.49 -8.74
N SER A 167 5.76 8.50 -7.44
CA SER A 167 4.77 9.42 -6.87
C SER A 167 5.23 10.87 -6.89
N GLU A 168 6.54 11.11 -6.72
CA GLU A 168 7.15 12.44 -6.87
C GLU A 168 7.01 12.95 -8.29
N SER A 169 7.47 12.18 -9.28
CA SER A 169 7.37 12.53 -10.69
C SER A 169 5.93 12.78 -11.12
N LEU A 170 5.02 11.84 -10.78
CA LEU A 170 3.59 11.95 -11.12
C LEU A 170 2.99 13.23 -10.57
N ARG A 171 3.33 13.64 -9.33
CA ARG A 171 2.78 14.85 -8.73
C ARG A 171 3.12 16.11 -9.53
N HIS A 172 4.33 16.19 -10.10
CA HIS A 172 4.73 17.32 -10.93
C HIS A 172 3.97 17.34 -12.26
N GLU A 173 3.80 16.17 -12.89
CA GLU A 173 3.14 16.04 -14.19
C GLU A 173 1.66 16.44 -14.16
N VAL A 174 0.96 16.07 -13.08
CA VAL A 174 -0.51 16.14 -13.02
C VAL A 174 -1.06 17.37 -12.31
N ALA A 175 -0.20 18.14 -11.61
CA ALA A 175 -0.62 19.27 -10.79
C ALA A 175 -1.39 20.35 -11.58
N ARG A 176 -0.97 20.64 -12.82
CA ARG A 176 -1.62 21.62 -13.71
C ARG A 176 -3.05 21.22 -14.10
N TYR A 177 -3.40 19.95 -13.99
CA TYR A 177 -4.75 19.43 -14.26
C TYR A 177 -5.61 19.36 -13.01
N GLY A 178 -5.21 19.97 -11.88
CA GLY A 178 -5.98 19.94 -10.63
C GLY A 178 -5.97 18.60 -9.89
N ILE A 179 -5.22 17.61 -10.38
CA ILE A 179 -5.08 16.29 -9.77
C ILE A 179 -4.07 16.38 -8.61
N GLY A 180 -4.49 15.89 -7.44
CA GLY A 180 -3.64 15.84 -6.26
C GLY A 180 -3.07 14.43 -6.07
N VAL A 181 -1.76 14.32 -5.86
CA VAL A 181 -1.09 13.06 -5.51
C VAL A 181 -0.69 13.07 -4.03
N ALA A 182 -1.10 12.06 -3.27
CA ALA A 182 -0.65 11.81 -1.91
C ALA A 182 0.04 10.45 -1.81
N LEU A 183 1.07 10.37 -0.98
CA LEU A 183 1.77 9.17 -0.61
C LEU A 183 1.59 8.97 0.89
N VAL A 184 0.84 7.93 1.27
CA VAL A 184 0.65 7.56 2.67
C VAL A 184 1.75 6.58 3.03
N GLU A 185 2.46 6.81 4.12
CA GLU A 185 3.61 6.00 4.55
C GLU A 185 3.30 5.33 5.90
N PRO A 186 2.61 4.17 5.89
CA PRO A 186 2.37 3.42 7.11
C PRO A 186 3.67 2.87 7.70
N GLY A 187 3.80 2.97 9.03
CA GLY A 187 4.74 2.18 9.82
C GLY A 187 4.31 0.72 9.96
N SER A 188 4.75 0.05 11.02
CA SER A 188 4.29 -1.30 11.34
C SER A 188 2.85 -1.27 11.86
N PHE A 189 1.92 -1.82 11.07
CA PHE A 189 0.52 -2.03 11.42
C PHE A 189 0.17 -3.51 11.34
N ARG A 190 -0.81 -3.94 12.15
CA ARG A 190 -1.32 -5.30 12.09
C ARG A 190 -2.20 -5.46 10.85
N THR A 191 -1.64 -6.08 9.83
CA THR A 191 -2.34 -6.43 8.59
C THR A 191 -1.87 -7.80 8.11
N ALA A 192 -2.73 -8.52 7.39
CA ALA A 192 -2.45 -9.88 6.90
C ALA A 192 -1.28 -9.98 5.90
N ILE A 193 -0.71 -8.84 5.45
CA ILE A 193 0.45 -8.82 4.57
C ILE A 193 1.68 -9.42 5.27
N TRP A 194 1.81 -9.19 6.57
CA TRP A 194 2.94 -9.67 7.35
C TRP A 194 2.76 -11.14 7.70
N ASP A 195 1.55 -11.58 8.07
CA ASP A 195 1.30 -13.00 8.35
C ASP A 195 1.60 -13.88 7.12
N LYS A 196 1.24 -13.41 5.91
CA LYS A 196 1.54 -14.11 4.65
C LYS A 196 3.01 -13.99 4.24
N GLY A 197 3.61 -12.80 4.36
CA GLY A 197 5.00 -12.56 3.99
C GLY A 197 6.02 -13.19 4.94
N LEU A 198 5.72 -13.27 6.24
CA LEU A 198 6.57 -13.89 7.26
C LEU A 198 6.55 -15.41 7.17
N SER A 199 5.37 -15.99 6.96
CA SER A 199 5.22 -17.45 6.79
C SER A 199 5.85 -17.96 5.49
N ALA A 200 6.11 -17.06 4.54
CA ALA A 200 6.68 -17.35 3.23
C ALA A 200 8.03 -16.62 2.99
N MET A 201 8.77 -16.28 4.05
CA MET A 201 10.12 -15.74 3.85
C MET A 201 11.02 -16.77 3.19
N HIS A 202 11.65 -16.36 2.09
CA HIS A 202 12.62 -17.19 1.39
C HIS A 202 13.84 -17.37 2.29
N SER A 203 14.15 -18.62 2.59
CA SER A 203 15.36 -19.03 3.29
C SER A 203 15.77 -20.41 2.81
N ARG A 204 17.06 -20.72 2.85
CA ARG A 204 17.51 -22.08 2.58
C ARG A 204 16.93 -23.04 3.64
N PRO A 205 16.45 -24.24 3.25
CA PRO A 205 15.97 -25.23 4.21
C PRO A 205 17.08 -25.66 5.20
N GLY A 206 16.71 -25.95 6.45
CA GLY A 206 17.62 -26.58 7.42
C GLY A 206 18.72 -25.66 7.98
N PRO A 207 19.70 -26.21 8.71
CA PRO A 207 20.78 -25.43 9.36
C PRO A 207 21.78 -24.81 8.36
N GLU A 208 21.59 -24.98 7.05
CA GLU A 208 22.52 -24.57 6.00
C GLU A 208 22.45 -23.09 5.62
N SER A 209 21.40 -22.37 6.05
CA SER A 209 21.32 -20.94 5.83
C SER A 209 22.32 -20.21 6.75
N PRO A 210 23.26 -19.41 6.20
CA PRO A 210 24.14 -18.60 7.03
C PRO A 210 23.39 -17.48 7.77
N TYR A 211 22.12 -17.23 7.43
CA TYR A 211 21.29 -16.17 8.00
C TYR A 211 20.24 -16.68 8.99
N ARG A 212 20.32 -17.93 9.45
CA ARG A 212 19.29 -18.53 10.33
C ARG A 212 19.07 -17.71 11.60
N ALA A 213 20.15 -17.27 12.27
CA ALA A 213 20.05 -16.50 13.50
C ALA A 213 19.42 -15.12 13.26
N GLU A 214 19.77 -14.47 12.15
CA GLU A 214 19.21 -13.19 11.73
C GLU A 214 17.75 -13.31 11.32
N LEU A 215 17.37 -14.40 10.65
CA LEU A 215 15.98 -14.72 10.31
C LEU A 215 15.13 -14.90 11.57
N ASP A 216 15.62 -15.65 12.55
CA ASP A 216 14.93 -15.85 13.83
C ASP A 216 14.77 -14.54 14.60
N ALA A 217 15.82 -13.71 14.63
CA ALA A 217 15.78 -12.39 15.25
C ALA A 217 14.80 -11.44 14.55
N LEU A 218 14.75 -11.48 13.22
CA LEU A 218 13.82 -10.72 12.40
C LEU A 218 12.37 -11.16 12.63
N LEU A 219 12.09 -12.46 12.58
CA LEU A 219 10.76 -13.02 12.88
C LEU A 219 10.29 -12.61 14.28
N ALA A 220 11.17 -12.69 15.27
CA ALA A 220 10.88 -12.25 16.63
C ALA A 220 10.62 -10.73 16.70
N TYR A 221 11.36 -9.91 15.95
CA TYR A 221 11.12 -8.48 15.86
C TYR A 221 9.77 -8.16 15.22
N VAL A 222 9.41 -8.83 14.13
CA VAL A 222 8.15 -8.59 13.43
C VAL A 222 6.97 -9.02 14.30
N LYS A 223 7.05 -10.17 14.98
CA LYS A 223 6.02 -10.61 15.93
C LYS A 223 5.77 -9.57 17.03
N ARG A 224 6.83 -9.06 17.67
CA ARG A 224 6.72 -8.02 18.71
C ARG A 224 6.09 -6.73 18.20
N THR A 225 6.46 -6.31 16.99
CA THR A 225 5.90 -5.09 16.39
C THR A 225 4.45 -5.28 15.95
N ALA A 226 4.03 -6.49 15.57
CA ALA A 226 2.64 -6.83 15.30
C ALA A 226 1.76 -6.79 16.56
N ASP A 227 2.27 -7.28 17.70
CA ASP A 227 1.54 -7.28 18.99
C ASP A 227 1.28 -5.86 19.52
N THR A 228 2.17 -4.92 19.20
CA THR A 228 2.10 -3.52 19.64
C THR A 228 1.68 -2.56 18.54
N ALA A 229 1.25 -3.10 17.39
CA ALA A 229 0.89 -2.34 16.22
C ALA A 229 -0.31 -1.42 16.50
N PRO A 230 -0.30 -0.17 16.00
CA PRO A 230 -1.46 0.70 16.06
C PRO A 230 -2.63 0.14 15.24
N ASP A 231 -3.83 0.67 15.50
CA ASP A 231 -5.03 0.34 14.75
C ASP A 231 -4.90 0.70 13.26
N PRO A 232 -5.05 -0.27 12.32
CA PRO A 232 -5.00 0.00 10.89
C PRO A 232 -6.08 0.96 10.38
N GLN A 233 -7.17 1.18 11.14
CA GLN A 233 -8.19 2.18 10.81
C GLN A 233 -7.60 3.60 10.68
N GLN A 234 -6.52 3.91 11.40
CA GLN A 234 -5.84 5.22 11.29
C GLN A 234 -5.36 5.54 9.86
N VAL A 235 -4.99 4.50 9.09
CA VAL A 235 -4.60 4.65 7.69
C VAL A 235 -5.82 4.96 6.84
N ALA A 236 -6.92 4.23 7.03
CA ALA A 236 -8.17 4.46 6.32
C ALA A 236 -8.72 5.87 6.59
N ASP A 237 -8.75 6.31 7.85
CA ASP A 237 -9.21 7.65 8.22
C ASP A 237 -8.37 8.76 7.56
N LEU A 238 -7.06 8.56 7.48
CA LEU A 238 -6.16 9.49 6.79
C LEU A 238 -6.47 9.53 5.29
N VAL A 239 -6.62 8.38 4.64
CA VAL A 239 -6.98 8.30 3.22
C VAL A 239 -8.31 9.00 2.97
N GLY A 240 -9.31 8.78 3.82
CA GLY A 240 -10.60 9.46 3.74
C GLY A 240 -10.50 10.98 3.85
N ARG A 241 -9.69 11.50 4.79
CA ARG A 241 -9.43 12.95 4.90
C ARG A 241 -8.72 13.51 3.66
N LEU A 242 -7.77 12.76 3.08
CA LEU A 242 -7.04 13.18 1.88
C LEU A 242 -7.94 13.17 0.64
N ALA A 243 -8.86 12.20 0.54
CA ALA A 243 -9.87 12.14 -0.50
C ALA A 243 -10.81 13.37 -0.49
N ASP A 244 -11.22 13.80 0.71
CA ASP A 244 -12.11 14.97 0.90
C ASP A 244 -11.39 16.31 0.74
N SER A 245 -10.06 16.32 0.80
CA SER A 245 -9.27 17.55 0.82
C SER A 245 -9.37 18.31 -0.51
N ARG A 246 -9.77 19.59 -0.44
CA ARG A 246 -9.78 20.50 -1.61
C ARG A 246 -8.40 20.72 -2.23
N LYS A 247 -7.33 20.65 -1.43
CA LYS A 247 -5.94 20.76 -1.88
C LYS A 247 -5.03 19.92 -1.00
N LEU A 248 -4.15 19.13 -1.61
CA LEU A 248 -3.11 18.39 -0.90
C LEU A 248 -1.88 19.26 -0.70
N ARG A 249 -1.61 19.69 0.54
CA ARG A 249 -0.48 20.59 0.85
C ARG A 249 0.87 19.89 0.79
N ARG A 250 0.91 18.59 1.11
CA ARG A 250 2.12 17.77 1.12
C ARG A 250 1.96 16.61 0.14
N LEU A 251 3.08 16.09 -0.35
CA LEU A 251 3.08 14.80 -1.05
C LEU A 251 2.95 13.67 -0.04
N ARG A 252 3.74 13.68 1.04
CA ARG A 252 3.85 12.52 1.94
C ARG A 252 3.16 12.71 3.28
N TYR A 253 2.57 11.62 3.77
CA TYR A 253 1.78 11.56 4.99
C TYR A 253 2.13 10.30 5.80
N PRO A 254 3.16 10.37 6.67
CA PRO A 254 3.52 9.26 7.53
C PRO A 254 2.47 9.02 8.63
N VAL A 255 2.15 7.74 8.85
CA VAL A 255 1.10 7.30 9.78
C VAL A 255 1.57 6.11 10.61
N GLY A 256 1.16 6.07 11.88
CA GLY A 256 1.62 5.08 12.86
C GLY A 256 2.74 5.59 13.78
N ARG A 257 3.04 4.81 14.83
CA ARG A 257 4.07 5.15 15.82
C ARG A 257 5.44 5.25 15.15
N GLY A 258 6.19 6.31 15.44
CA GLY A 258 7.55 6.50 14.93
C GLY A 258 7.66 6.93 13.46
N ALA A 259 6.67 6.65 12.60
CA ALA A 259 6.72 6.96 11.16
C ALA A 259 7.02 8.44 10.87
N ARG A 260 6.47 9.36 11.67
CA ARG A 260 6.69 10.80 11.52
C ARG A 260 8.12 11.25 11.85
N LEU A 261 8.83 10.51 12.70
CA LEU A 261 10.20 10.82 13.15
C LEU A 261 11.26 10.15 12.26
N LEU A 262 10.91 9.01 11.64
CA LEU A 262 11.84 8.25 10.79
C LEU A 262 12.31 9.03 9.56
N ARG A 263 11.47 9.89 8.99
CA ARG A 263 11.80 10.63 7.76
C ARG A 263 12.80 11.78 7.93
N PRO A 264 12.62 12.75 8.85
CA PRO A 264 13.69 13.71 9.12
C PRO A 264 14.93 12.99 9.66
N GLY A 265 14.73 11.90 10.43
CA GLY A 265 15.80 11.05 10.91
C GLY A 265 16.65 10.47 9.78
N SER A 266 16.06 9.78 8.80
CA SER A 266 16.83 9.16 7.70
C SER A 266 17.48 10.17 6.77
N ALA A 267 16.94 11.40 6.66
CA ALA A 267 17.51 12.45 5.83
C ALA A 267 18.64 13.23 6.52
N LEU A 268 18.69 13.27 7.86
CA LEU A 268 19.61 14.12 8.62
C LEU A 268 20.60 13.34 9.50
N LEU A 269 20.28 12.09 9.88
CA LEU A 269 21.20 11.27 10.67
C LEU A 269 22.33 10.75 9.77
N PRO A 270 23.60 10.86 10.21
CA PRO A 270 24.70 10.12 9.62
C PRO A 270 24.34 8.63 9.50
N TRP A 271 24.65 8.04 8.34
CA TRP A 271 24.35 6.64 8.04
C TRP A 271 24.78 5.68 9.14
N ALA A 272 25.97 5.90 9.73
CA ALA A 272 26.51 5.08 10.81
C ALA A 272 25.60 5.00 12.05
N LEU A 273 24.88 6.08 12.40
CA LEU A 273 23.96 6.10 13.53
C LEU A 273 22.67 5.35 13.22
N LEU A 274 22.15 5.51 12.01
CA LEU A 274 20.99 4.76 11.53
C LEU A 274 21.30 3.26 11.50
N GLU A 275 22.44 2.89 10.93
CA GLU A 275 22.92 1.51 10.86
C GLU A 275 23.11 0.90 12.25
N ALA A 276 23.72 1.62 13.19
CA ALA A 276 23.89 1.15 14.57
C ALA A 276 22.53 0.88 15.25
N THR A 277 21.53 1.72 14.98
CA THR A 277 20.17 1.56 15.53
C THR A 277 19.48 0.31 14.96
N ILE A 278 19.57 0.09 13.64
CA ILE A 278 19.03 -1.11 12.97
C ILE A 278 19.71 -2.36 13.53
N ARG A 279 21.05 -2.37 13.61
CA ARG A 279 21.81 -3.48 14.19
C ARG A 279 21.38 -3.77 15.62
N ARG A 280 21.16 -2.73 16.45
CA ARG A 280 20.70 -2.91 17.84
C ARG A 280 19.29 -3.49 17.92
N ALA A 281 18.38 -3.10 17.03
CA ALA A 281 17.01 -3.62 16.99
C ALA A 281 16.94 -5.10 16.58
N LEU A 282 17.86 -5.53 15.71
CA LEU A 282 17.96 -6.91 15.19
C LEU A 282 18.93 -7.81 15.96
N ARG A 283 19.61 -7.30 16.99
CA ARG A 283 20.50 -8.14 17.82
C ARG A 283 19.68 -9.22 18.54
N PRO A 284 20.05 -10.51 18.43
CA PRO A 284 19.48 -11.52 19.32
C PRO A 284 19.82 -11.13 20.75
N ARG A 285 18.81 -11.07 21.64
CA ARG A 285 19.09 -10.90 23.07
C ARG A 285 19.90 -12.12 23.50
N LYS A 286 21.09 -11.89 24.07
CA LYS A 286 21.82 -12.95 24.78
C LYS A 286 20.86 -13.53 25.82
N ARG A 287 20.71 -14.86 25.81
CA ARG A 287 20.02 -15.59 26.88
C ARG A 287 20.77 -15.39 28.19
#